data_AF-A0A5J5AQY5-F1
#
_entry.id   AF-A0A5J5AQY5-F1
#
_cell.length_a   1.000
_cell.length_b   1.000
_cell.length_c   1.000
_cell.angle_alpha   90.00
_cell.angle_beta   90.00
_cell.angle_gamma   90.00
#
_symmetry.space_group_name_H-M   'P 1'
#
loop_
_entity.id
_entity.type
_entity.pdbx_description
1 polymer ?
#
loop_
_entity_poly.entity_id
_entity_poly.type
_entity_poly.pdbx_seq_one_letter_code
_entity_poly.pdbx_strand_id
1 'polypeptide(L)'
;MSNSFKKALNVGMEQLVATVTPRIRPVLDSVATISYELSESEYADNEVNDPWVQRLLHAVETNVAWLQPLMTANNYDSFVHLAIDFIVKRLEVIMMQKRFSQLGGLQLDRDARALVSHFSSMTQRTVRDKFARLLQMATILNLEKASEILDFWGENSGPMTWRLIPAEVVTNDHFLGSRRPLQCWWWLCVVEESAGDLTGEDKKGVGGICKVSRLPFNIAMTLLIRSRSVG
;
A
#
# COMPACT_ATOMS: atom_id res chain seq x y z
N MET A 1 3.14 -34.97 -17.08
CA MET A 1 2.55 -34.29 -18.27
C MET A 1 1.58 -33.16 -17.91
N SER A 2 0.75 -33.25 -16.87
CA SER A 2 -0.17 -32.16 -16.49
C SER A 2 0.54 -30.83 -16.12
N ASN A 3 1.68 -30.92 -15.44
CA ASN A 3 2.41 -29.72 -14.99
C ASN A 3 3.08 -28.94 -16.14
N SER A 4 3.47 -29.59 -17.23
CA SER A 4 4.08 -28.90 -18.38
C SER A 4 3.06 -28.07 -19.15
N PHE A 5 1.83 -28.59 -19.35
CA PHE A 5 0.75 -27.82 -19.98
C PHE A 5 0.30 -26.64 -19.11
N LYS A 6 0.18 -26.84 -17.79
CA LYS A 6 -0.14 -25.74 -16.86
C LYS A 6 0.94 -24.65 -16.87
N LYS A 7 2.22 -25.05 -16.93
CA LYS A 7 3.33 -24.10 -17.07
C LYS A 7 3.25 -23.35 -18.40
N ALA A 8 3.01 -24.04 -19.51
CA ALA A 8 2.88 -23.42 -20.83
C ALA A 8 1.71 -22.41 -20.87
N LEU A 9 0.57 -22.77 -20.26
CA LEU A 9 -0.57 -21.85 -20.11
C LEU A 9 -0.17 -20.60 -19.33
N ASN A 10 0.43 -20.74 -18.15
CA ASN A 10 0.84 -19.59 -17.34
C ASN A 10 1.80 -18.65 -18.10
N VAL A 11 2.78 -19.21 -18.80
CA VAL A 11 3.70 -18.42 -19.62
C VAL A 11 2.97 -17.69 -20.75
N GLY A 12 2.05 -18.36 -21.45
CA GLY A 12 1.24 -17.72 -22.50
C GLY A 12 0.35 -16.59 -21.96
N MET A 13 -0.20 -16.77 -20.76
CA MET A 13 -1.01 -15.75 -20.08
C MET A 13 -0.18 -14.52 -19.69
N GLU A 14 1.01 -14.73 -19.13
CA GLU A 14 1.96 -13.66 -18.82
C GLU A 14 2.37 -12.89 -20.09
N GLN A 15 2.64 -13.60 -21.18
CA GLN A 15 2.94 -12.99 -22.48
C GLN A 15 1.77 -12.16 -23.01
N LEU A 16 0.54 -12.69 -22.94
CA LEU A 16 -0.66 -11.95 -23.36
C LEU A 16 -0.81 -10.66 -22.56
N VAL A 17 -0.66 -10.70 -21.24
CA VAL A 17 -0.70 -9.52 -20.36
C VAL A 17 0.41 -8.53 -20.71
N ALA A 18 1.61 -9.01 -21.05
CA ALA A 18 2.72 -8.16 -21.48
C ALA A 18 2.43 -7.41 -22.80
N THR A 19 1.49 -7.86 -23.63
CA THR A 19 1.04 -7.12 -24.82
C THR A 19 -0.03 -6.07 -24.51
N VAL A 20 -0.82 -6.27 -23.47
CA VAL A 20 -1.96 -5.42 -23.10
C VAL A 20 -1.54 -4.29 -22.16
N THR A 21 -0.72 -4.61 -21.16
CA THR A 21 -0.28 -3.66 -20.13
C THR A 21 0.44 -2.40 -20.66
N PRO A 22 1.23 -2.43 -21.75
CA PRO A 22 1.81 -1.21 -22.34
C PRO A 22 0.79 -0.20 -22.84
N ARG A 23 -0.44 -0.63 -23.18
CA ARG A 23 -1.53 0.25 -23.63
C ARG A 23 -2.23 0.95 -22.46
N ILE A 24 -2.25 0.32 -21.29
CA ILE A 24 -2.83 0.85 -20.05
C ILE A 24 -1.83 1.77 -19.33
N ARG A 25 -0.53 1.47 -19.47
CA ARG A 25 0.55 2.17 -18.77
C ARG A 25 0.55 3.70 -18.90
N PRO A 26 0.31 4.33 -20.07
CA PRO A 26 0.29 5.80 -20.16
C PRO A 26 -0.78 6.44 -19.26
N VAL A 27 -1.94 5.80 -19.13
CA VAL A 27 -3.02 6.27 -18.25
C VAL A 27 -2.59 6.12 -16.78
N LEU A 28 -1.97 5.00 -16.41
CA LEU A 28 -1.41 4.82 -15.06
C LEU A 28 -0.32 5.85 -14.75
N ASP A 29 0.59 6.10 -15.68
CA ASP A 29 1.68 7.05 -15.47
C ASP A 29 1.16 8.49 -15.35
N SER A 30 0.00 8.82 -15.95
CA SER A 30 -0.67 10.11 -15.74
C SER A 30 -1.17 10.32 -14.30
N VAL A 31 -1.43 9.25 -13.53
CA VAL A 31 -1.81 9.36 -12.12
C VAL A 31 -0.70 10.03 -11.30
N ALA A 32 0.56 9.91 -11.72
CA ALA A 32 1.69 10.55 -11.05
C ALA A 32 1.56 12.09 -11.00
N THR A 33 0.90 12.71 -11.98
CA THR A 33 0.76 14.18 -12.05
C THR A 33 -0.40 14.73 -11.21
N ILE A 34 -1.24 13.87 -10.64
CA ILE A 34 -2.44 14.28 -9.89
C ILE A 34 -2.08 14.57 -8.44
N SER A 35 -2.48 15.72 -7.92
CA SER A 35 -2.24 16.09 -6.52
C SER A 35 -3.21 15.38 -5.58
N TYR A 36 -2.70 14.94 -4.43
CA TYR A 36 -3.50 14.55 -3.26
C TYR A 36 -3.31 15.53 -2.09
N GLU A 37 -2.64 16.66 -2.31
CA GLU A 37 -2.67 17.82 -1.42
C GLU A 37 -3.84 18.70 -1.85
N LEU A 38 -5.05 18.34 -1.39
CA LEU A 38 -6.31 18.93 -1.83
C LEU A 38 -6.85 19.96 -0.83
N SER A 39 -7.42 21.04 -1.37
CA SER A 39 -8.34 21.96 -0.71
C SER A 39 -9.80 21.45 -0.77
N GLU A 40 -10.70 22.04 0.02
CA GLU A 40 -12.14 21.70 -0.02
C GLU A 40 -12.75 21.91 -1.41
N SER A 41 -12.38 22.99 -2.11
CA SER A 41 -12.89 23.27 -3.46
C SER A 41 -12.41 22.24 -4.48
N GLU A 42 -11.14 21.80 -4.39
CA GLU A 42 -10.59 20.79 -5.29
C GLU A 42 -11.17 19.40 -4.99
N TYR A 43 -11.36 19.08 -3.71
CA TYR A 43 -12.03 17.83 -3.33
C TYR A 43 -13.46 17.77 -3.86
N ALA A 44 -14.24 18.85 -3.68
CA ALA A 44 -15.59 18.96 -4.20
C ALA A 44 -15.65 18.84 -5.73
N ASP A 45 -14.72 19.49 -6.44
CA ASP A 45 -14.63 19.39 -7.90
C ASP A 45 -14.32 17.94 -8.32
N ASN A 46 -13.40 17.26 -7.63
CA ASN A 46 -13.06 15.86 -7.90
C ASN A 46 -14.21 14.88 -7.64
N GLU A 47 -15.23 15.24 -6.84
CA GLU A 47 -16.43 14.40 -6.66
C GLU A 47 -17.32 14.40 -7.90
N VAL A 48 -17.36 15.51 -8.61
CA VAL A 48 -18.13 15.65 -9.85
C VAL A 48 -17.28 15.21 -11.05
N ASN A 49 -16.01 15.62 -11.06
CA ASN A 49 -15.06 15.43 -12.14
C ASN A 49 -13.95 14.48 -11.69
N ASP A 50 -14.19 13.17 -11.83
CA ASP A 50 -13.21 12.17 -11.44
C ASP A 50 -11.83 12.41 -12.13
N PRO A 51 -10.74 12.54 -11.35
CA PRO A 51 -9.46 12.99 -11.90
C PRO A 51 -8.74 11.91 -12.73
N TRP A 52 -8.98 10.62 -12.47
CA TRP A 52 -8.30 9.53 -13.19
C TRP A 52 -8.91 8.15 -13.12
N VAL A 53 -9.64 7.79 -12.06
CA VAL A 53 -10.15 6.43 -11.84
C VAL A 53 -11.01 6.00 -13.01
N GLN A 54 -11.99 6.81 -13.42
CA GLN A 54 -12.88 6.50 -14.54
C GLN A 54 -12.10 6.35 -15.86
N ARG A 55 -11.10 7.21 -16.08
CA ARG A 55 -10.22 7.10 -17.26
C ARG A 55 -9.44 5.80 -17.26
N LEU A 56 -8.92 5.38 -16.11
CA LEU A 56 -8.21 4.11 -15.99
C LEU A 56 -9.14 2.92 -16.22
N LEU A 57 -10.31 2.91 -15.57
CA LEU A 57 -11.29 1.82 -15.71
C LEU A 57 -11.69 1.65 -17.17
N HIS A 58 -12.04 2.74 -17.85
CA HIS A 58 -12.37 2.73 -19.28
C HIS A 58 -11.22 2.21 -20.16
N ALA A 59 -9.98 2.61 -19.86
CA ALA A 59 -8.80 2.13 -20.58
C ALA A 59 -8.60 0.62 -20.39
N VAL A 60 -8.84 0.10 -19.18
CA VAL A 60 -8.77 -1.34 -18.90
C VAL A 60 -9.84 -2.08 -19.68
N GLU A 61 -11.11 -1.67 -19.58
CA GLU A 61 -12.22 -2.31 -20.28
C GLU A 61 -11.96 -2.40 -21.78
N THR A 62 -11.56 -1.27 -22.40
CA THR A 62 -11.27 -1.20 -23.84
C THR A 62 -10.18 -2.18 -24.26
N ASN A 63 -9.19 -2.43 -23.40
CA ASN A 63 -8.05 -3.29 -23.71
C ASN A 63 -8.23 -4.76 -23.30
N VAL A 64 -9.20 -5.07 -22.43
CA VAL A 64 -9.38 -6.40 -21.82
C VAL A 64 -10.70 -7.07 -22.24
N ALA A 65 -11.80 -6.31 -22.37
CA ALA A 65 -13.14 -6.87 -22.53
C ALA A 65 -13.31 -7.67 -23.84
N TRP A 66 -12.61 -7.29 -24.91
CA TRP A 66 -12.68 -8.00 -26.20
C TRP A 66 -12.11 -9.44 -26.13
N LEU A 67 -11.28 -9.76 -25.13
CA LEU A 67 -10.75 -11.11 -24.91
C LEU A 67 -11.75 -12.03 -24.20
N GLN A 68 -12.74 -11.48 -23.50
CA GLN A 68 -13.73 -12.24 -22.74
C GLN A 68 -14.46 -13.31 -23.57
N PRO A 69 -15.03 -13.01 -24.76
CA PRO A 69 -15.70 -14.03 -25.57
C PRO A 69 -14.75 -15.04 -26.23
N LEU A 70 -13.43 -14.78 -26.23
CA LEU A 70 -12.42 -15.63 -26.87
C LEU A 70 -11.79 -16.65 -25.91
N MET A 71 -12.11 -16.56 -24.62
CA MET A 71 -11.49 -17.34 -23.56
C MET A 71 -12.54 -18.09 -22.75
N THR A 72 -12.13 -19.18 -22.09
CA THR A 72 -12.95 -19.80 -21.04
C THR A 72 -12.98 -18.89 -19.82
N ALA A 73 -14.04 -18.98 -19.01
CA ALA A 73 -14.19 -18.15 -17.80
C ALA A 73 -12.96 -18.23 -16.87
N ASN A 74 -12.44 -19.43 -16.62
CA ASN A 74 -11.24 -19.64 -15.78
C ASN A 74 -9.97 -18.97 -16.34
N ASN A 75 -9.82 -18.98 -17.66
CA ASN A 75 -8.68 -18.35 -18.31
C ASN A 75 -8.84 -16.83 -18.30
N TYR A 76 -10.03 -16.32 -18.61
CA TYR A 76 -10.32 -14.88 -18.53
C TYR A 76 -10.10 -14.33 -17.12
N ASP A 77 -10.60 -15.01 -16.09
CA ASP A 77 -10.34 -14.64 -14.70
C ASP A 77 -8.83 -14.61 -14.40
N SER A 78 -8.04 -15.53 -14.95
CA SER A 78 -6.59 -15.58 -14.74
C SER A 78 -5.87 -14.45 -15.47
N PHE A 79 -6.34 -14.10 -16.66
CA PHE A 79 -5.86 -12.94 -17.41
C PHE A 79 -6.15 -11.63 -16.67
N VAL A 80 -7.39 -11.42 -16.25
CA VAL A 80 -7.83 -10.23 -15.51
C VAL A 80 -7.04 -10.08 -14.22
N HIS A 81 -6.81 -11.17 -13.47
CA HIS A 81 -6.03 -11.11 -12.23
C HIS A 81 -4.58 -10.69 -12.44
N LEU A 82 -3.93 -11.13 -13.53
CA LEU A 82 -2.58 -10.69 -13.88
C LEU A 82 -2.54 -9.23 -14.32
N ALA A 83 -3.56 -8.76 -15.04
CA ALA A 83 -3.71 -7.35 -15.40
C ALA A 83 -3.91 -6.46 -14.16
N ILE A 84 -4.74 -6.91 -13.22
CA ILE A 84 -4.95 -6.22 -11.93
C ILE A 84 -3.63 -6.13 -11.15
N ASP A 85 -2.86 -7.22 -11.07
CA ASP A 85 -1.57 -7.20 -10.37
C ASP A 85 -0.61 -6.16 -10.95
N PHE A 86 -0.55 -6.03 -12.28
CA PHE A 86 0.25 -5.00 -12.93
C PHE A 86 -0.23 -3.58 -12.56
N ILE A 87 -1.54 -3.34 -12.64
CA ILE A 87 -2.15 -2.04 -12.35
C ILE A 87 -1.91 -1.64 -10.90
N VAL A 88 -2.25 -2.52 -9.95
CA VAL A 88 -2.14 -2.23 -8.53
C VAL A 88 -0.69 -2.02 -8.14
N LYS A 89 0.23 -2.87 -8.60
CA LYS A 89 1.66 -2.71 -8.31
C LYS A 89 2.20 -1.36 -8.81
N ARG A 90 1.73 -0.88 -9.97
CA ARG A 90 2.13 0.44 -10.47
C ARG A 90 1.53 1.57 -9.65
N LEU A 91 0.25 1.47 -9.29
CA LEU A 91 -0.43 2.44 -8.43
C LEU A 91 0.20 2.54 -7.05
N GLU A 92 0.56 1.41 -6.42
CA GLU A 92 1.27 1.39 -5.14
C GLU A 92 2.56 2.21 -5.21
N VAL A 93 3.40 2.00 -6.23
CA VAL A 93 4.65 2.76 -6.41
C VAL A 93 4.36 4.26 -6.59
N ILE A 94 3.32 4.62 -7.33
CA ILE A 94 2.94 6.02 -7.54
C ILE A 94 2.46 6.65 -6.23
N MET A 95 1.56 5.97 -5.50
CA MET A 95 0.99 6.49 -4.25
C MET A 95 2.05 6.63 -3.15
N MET A 96 3.02 5.72 -3.08
CA MET A 96 4.14 5.80 -2.12
C MET A 96 5.06 7.01 -2.34
N GLN A 97 5.01 7.64 -3.51
CA GLN A 97 5.82 8.82 -3.85
C GLN A 97 5.05 10.14 -3.65
N LYS A 98 3.75 10.07 -3.34
CA LYS A 98 2.88 11.24 -3.22
C LYS A 98 2.85 11.79 -1.80
N ARG A 99 2.47 13.05 -1.71
CA ARG A 99 2.11 13.74 -0.48
C ARG A 99 0.59 13.81 -0.38
N PHE A 100 0.06 13.73 0.84
CA PHE A 100 -1.38 13.68 1.10
C PHE A 100 -1.77 14.75 2.11
N SER A 101 -2.89 15.44 1.85
CA SER A 101 -3.66 16.13 2.89
C SER A 101 -4.73 15.17 3.46
N GLN A 102 -5.44 15.58 4.52
CA GLN A 102 -6.56 14.79 5.06
C GLN A 102 -7.61 14.47 3.98
N LEU A 103 -7.97 15.48 3.17
CA LEU A 103 -8.89 15.32 2.05
C LEU A 103 -8.30 14.42 0.95
N GLY A 104 -6.98 14.43 0.77
CA GLY A 104 -6.28 13.47 -0.06
C GLY A 104 -6.39 12.03 0.44
N GLY A 105 -6.30 11.80 1.76
CA GLY A 105 -6.53 10.49 2.37
C GLY A 105 -7.94 9.96 2.09
N LEU A 106 -8.95 10.82 2.23
CA LEU A 106 -10.34 10.51 1.88
C LEU A 106 -10.52 10.23 0.40
N GLN A 107 -9.91 11.04 -0.47
CA GLN A 107 -9.92 10.82 -1.92
C GLN A 107 -9.31 9.45 -2.27
N LEU A 108 -8.16 9.07 -1.68
CA LEU A 108 -7.53 7.79 -1.95
C LEU A 108 -8.38 6.61 -1.51
N ASP A 109 -9.06 6.69 -0.34
CA ASP A 109 -9.99 5.65 0.11
C ASP A 109 -11.13 5.47 -0.90
N ARG A 110 -11.72 6.57 -1.38
CA ARG A 110 -12.76 6.55 -2.40
C ARG A 110 -12.27 5.95 -3.72
N ASP A 111 -11.11 6.38 -4.20
CA ASP A 111 -10.50 5.89 -5.43
C ASP A 111 -10.22 4.38 -5.33
N ALA A 112 -9.62 3.93 -4.22
CA ALA A 112 -9.32 2.52 -3.98
C ALA A 112 -10.59 1.65 -3.94
N ARG A 113 -11.66 2.13 -3.29
CA ARG A 113 -12.96 1.44 -3.27
C ARG A 113 -13.60 1.36 -4.66
N ALA A 114 -13.53 2.43 -5.45
CA ALA A 114 -14.04 2.46 -6.81
C ALA A 114 -13.32 1.43 -7.70
N LEU A 115 -11.99 1.34 -7.59
CA LEU A 115 -11.20 0.32 -8.29
C LEU A 115 -11.62 -1.09 -7.86
N VAL A 116 -11.66 -1.38 -6.55
CA VAL A 116 -12.04 -2.70 -6.03
C VAL A 116 -13.43 -3.09 -6.52
N SER A 117 -14.39 -2.17 -6.46
CA SER A 117 -15.77 -2.41 -6.92
C SER A 117 -15.81 -2.78 -8.39
N HIS A 118 -15.16 -1.98 -9.24
CA HIS A 118 -15.14 -2.22 -10.68
C HIS A 118 -14.45 -3.54 -11.04
N PHE A 119 -13.24 -3.77 -10.54
CA PHE A 119 -12.51 -5.01 -10.84
C PHE A 119 -13.21 -6.25 -10.29
N SER A 120 -13.97 -6.15 -9.20
CA SER A 120 -14.79 -7.26 -8.71
C SER A 120 -15.91 -7.64 -9.67
N SER A 121 -16.40 -6.69 -10.49
CA SER A 121 -17.42 -6.99 -11.51
C SER A 121 -16.86 -7.67 -12.76
N MET A 122 -15.54 -7.60 -12.99
CA MET A 122 -14.88 -8.15 -14.17
C MET A 122 -14.50 -9.64 -14.05
N THR A 123 -14.51 -10.22 -12.84
CA THR A 123 -14.04 -11.59 -12.56
C THR A 123 -14.94 -12.27 -11.54
N GLN A 124 -15.00 -13.59 -11.56
CA GLN A 124 -15.75 -14.36 -10.55
C GLN A 124 -14.95 -14.58 -9.27
N ARG A 125 -13.63 -14.35 -9.30
CA ARG A 125 -12.73 -14.55 -8.16
C ARG A 125 -12.50 -13.25 -7.40
N THR A 126 -12.23 -13.36 -6.10
CA THR A 126 -12.01 -12.20 -5.23
C THR A 126 -10.76 -11.41 -5.64
N VAL A 127 -10.91 -10.08 -5.74
CA VAL A 127 -9.79 -9.17 -6.08
C VAL A 127 -9.31 -8.35 -4.89
N ARG A 128 -10.09 -8.30 -3.79
CA ARG A 128 -9.84 -7.44 -2.62
C ARG A 128 -8.42 -7.59 -2.08
N ASP A 129 -7.91 -8.82 -2.02
CA ASP A 129 -6.55 -9.10 -1.56
C ASP A 129 -5.46 -8.41 -2.38
N LYS A 130 -5.68 -8.20 -3.68
CA LYS A 130 -4.70 -7.51 -4.52
C LYS A 130 -4.57 -6.04 -4.13
N PHE A 131 -5.67 -5.41 -3.72
CA PHE A 131 -5.73 -4.01 -3.30
C PHE A 131 -5.39 -3.78 -1.82
N ALA A 132 -5.07 -4.84 -1.07
CA ALA A 132 -4.89 -4.75 0.38
C ALA A 132 -3.89 -3.68 0.80
N ARG A 133 -2.77 -3.52 0.08
CA ARG A 133 -1.77 -2.49 0.39
C ARG A 133 -2.29 -1.07 0.14
N LEU A 134 -2.97 -0.82 -0.98
CA LEU A 134 -3.60 0.48 -1.25
C LEU A 134 -4.68 0.82 -0.21
N LEU A 135 -5.51 -0.15 0.16
CA LEU A 135 -6.54 0.03 1.19
C LEU A 135 -5.91 0.28 2.58
N GLN A 136 -4.82 -0.42 2.90
CA GLN A 136 -4.04 -0.20 4.13
C GLN A 136 -3.44 1.21 4.16
N MET A 137 -2.87 1.68 3.05
CA MET A 137 -2.37 3.05 2.93
C MET A 137 -3.50 4.07 3.16
N ALA A 138 -4.67 3.85 2.56
CA ALA A 138 -5.83 4.72 2.76
C ALA A 138 -6.32 4.72 4.21
N THR A 139 -6.29 3.57 4.90
CA THR A 139 -6.63 3.51 6.34
C THR A 139 -5.67 4.34 7.17
N ILE A 140 -4.35 4.19 6.96
CA ILE A 140 -3.32 4.96 7.69
C ILE A 140 -3.51 6.47 7.44
N LEU A 141 -3.75 6.87 6.21
CA LEU A 141 -3.92 8.28 5.83
C LEU A 141 -5.19 8.93 6.39
N ASN A 142 -6.16 8.12 6.83
CA ASN A 142 -7.41 8.60 7.41
C ASN A 142 -7.43 8.54 8.95
N LEU A 143 -6.32 8.18 9.60
CA LEU A 143 -6.21 8.26 11.07
C LEU A 143 -6.19 9.72 11.50
N GLU A 144 -6.94 10.05 12.56
CA GLU A 144 -6.97 11.43 13.09
C GLU A 144 -5.70 11.72 13.90
N LYS A 145 -5.15 10.68 14.53
CA LYS A 145 -3.92 10.77 15.35
C LYS A 145 -2.99 9.61 15.03
N ALA A 146 -1.69 9.91 14.99
CA ALA A 146 -0.66 8.89 14.79
C ALA A 146 -0.70 7.77 15.86
N SER A 147 -1.19 8.06 17.07
CA SER A 147 -1.35 7.07 18.14
C SER A 147 -2.38 5.99 17.84
N GLU A 148 -3.38 6.27 16.99
CA GLU A 148 -4.44 5.32 16.63
C GLU A 148 -3.90 4.13 15.83
N ILE A 149 -2.71 4.26 15.23
CA ILE A 149 -2.07 3.13 14.54
C ILE A 149 -1.83 1.94 15.46
N LEU A 150 -1.63 2.18 16.77
CA LEU A 150 -1.38 1.15 17.77
C LEU A 150 -2.62 0.28 18.03
N ASP A 151 -3.81 0.83 17.79
CA ASP A 151 -5.07 0.10 17.89
C ASP A 151 -5.25 -0.88 16.73
N PHE A 152 -4.50 -0.67 15.64
CA PHE A 152 -4.54 -1.54 14.47
C PHE A 152 -3.27 -2.38 14.29
N TRP A 153 -2.22 -2.22 15.09
CA TRP A 153 -0.93 -2.89 14.90
C TRP A 153 -0.68 -4.01 15.92
N GLY A 154 0.15 -5.00 15.56
CA GLY A 154 0.56 -6.07 16.48
C GLY A 154 -0.61 -6.94 16.97
N GLU A 155 -0.70 -7.14 18.28
CA GLU A 155 -1.74 -7.98 18.93
C GLU A 155 -3.15 -7.37 18.78
N ASN A 156 -3.25 -6.05 18.56
CA ASN A 156 -4.52 -5.34 18.37
C ASN A 156 -4.99 -5.32 16.91
N SER A 157 -4.21 -5.86 15.96
CA SER A 157 -4.55 -5.86 14.53
C SER A 157 -5.83 -6.64 14.18
N GLY A 158 -6.36 -7.43 15.11
CA GLY A 158 -7.57 -8.21 14.91
C GLY A 158 -7.45 -9.12 13.68
N PRO A 159 -8.43 -9.15 12.76
CA PRO A 159 -8.33 -9.96 11.53
C PRO A 159 -7.41 -9.35 10.45
N MET A 160 -6.83 -8.16 10.69
CA MET A 160 -6.08 -7.43 9.69
C MET A 160 -4.63 -7.92 9.60
N THR A 161 -4.28 -8.52 8.45
CA THR A 161 -2.89 -8.89 8.16
C THR A 161 -2.18 -7.74 7.44
N TRP A 162 -1.35 -7.00 8.16
CA TRP A 162 -0.55 -5.92 7.58
C TRP A 162 0.42 -6.45 6.54
N ARG A 163 0.37 -5.85 5.35
CA ARG A 163 1.28 -6.15 4.23
C ARG A 163 2.25 -5.00 3.94
N LEU A 164 2.12 -3.91 4.69
CA LEU A 164 3.06 -2.79 4.68
C LEU A 164 4.22 -3.08 5.65
N ILE A 165 5.43 -2.77 5.23
CA ILE A 165 6.62 -2.90 6.08
C ILE A 165 6.69 -1.64 6.98
N PRO A 166 7.11 -1.73 8.25
CA PRO A 166 7.19 -0.56 9.14
C PRO A 166 7.90 0.67 8.56
N ALA A 167 8.93 0.46 7.74
CA ALA A 167 9.65 1.53 7.05
C ALA A 167 8.79 2.33 6.05
N GLU A 168 7.73 1.73 5.50
CA GLU A 168 6.78 2.38 4.59
C GLU A 168 5.76 3.26 5.33
N VAL A 169 5.55 3.01 6.64
CA VAL A 169 4.63 3.79 7.49
C VAL A 169 5.28 5.10 7.94
N VAL A 170 6.58 5.08 8.23
CA VAL A 170 7.34 6.23 8.76
C VAL A 170 7.51 7.36 7.73
N THR A 171 7.48 7.07 6.43
CA THR A 171 7.65 8.10 5.38
C THR A 171 6.47 9.06 5.23
N ASN A 172 5.28 8.72 5.75
CA ASN A 172 4.06 9.50 5.53
C ASN A 172 3.72 10.50 6.65
N ASP A 173 4.54 10.55 7.70
CA ASP A 173 4.32 11.46 8.83
C ASP A 173 4.85 12.86 8.48
N HIS A 174 4.04 13.66 7.78
CA HIS A 174 4.26 15.10 7.58
C HIS A 174 3.08 15.93 8.10
N PHE A 175 2.33 15.39 9.08
CA PHE A 175 1.50 16.21 9.95
C PHE A 175 2.40 16.90 10.97
N LEU A 176 2.93 18.06 10.56
CA LEU A 176 3.35 19.23 11.36
C LEU A 176 4.49 19.91 10.62
N GLY A 177 4.24 21.12 10.14
CA GLY A 177 5.22 21.93 9.45
C GLY A 177 6.44 22.23 10.33
N SER A 178 7.52 21.48 10.15
CA SER A 178 8.87 21.97 10.41
C SER A 178 9.92 21.13 9.69
N ARG A 179 10.96 21.81 9.22
CA ARG A 179 12.04 21.26 8.39
C ARG A 179 12.90 20.25 9.19
N ARG A 180 13.17 19.09 8.57
CA ARG A 180 14.35 18.19 8.76
C ARG A 180 14.32 17.17 9.93
N PRO A 181 15.10 16.06 9.80
CA PRO A 181 14.67 14.70 10.13
C PRO A 181 14.93 14.32 11.59
N LEU A 182 13.84 14.22 12.36
CA LEU A 182 13.80 13.59 13.68
C LEU A 182 13.20 12.17 13.65
N GLN A 183 12.82 11.66 12.46
CA GLN A 183 11.99 10.46 12.34
C GLN A 183 12.69 9.12 12.62
N CYS A 184 14.03 9.06 12.62
CA CYS A 184 14.72 7.86 13.10
C CYS A 184 14.71 7.74 14.64
N TRP A 185 14.50 8.84 15.37
CA TRP A 185 14.50 8.83 16.84
C TRP A 185 13.15 8.42 17.42
N TRP A 186 12.06 8.78 16.74
CA TRP A 186 10.70 8.51 17.21
C TRP A 186 10.36 7.02 17.25
N TRP A 187 10.77 6.26 16.22
CA TRP A 187 10.59 4.80 16.20
C TRP A 187 11.48 4.08 17.23
N LEU A 188 12.68 4.61 17.52
CA LEU A 188 13.52 4.08 18.61
C LEU A 188 12.89 4.32 19.98
N CYS A 189 12.32 5.51 20.23
CA CYS A 189 11.66 5.83 21.50
C CYS A 189 10.41 4.97 21.75
N VAL A 190 9.55 4.77 20.74
CA VAL A 190 8.32 3.96 20.90
C VAL A 190 8.64 2.47 21.15
N VAL A 191 9.72 1.95 20.52
CA VAL A 191 10.19 0.59 20.77
C VAL A 191 10.83 0.45 22.15
N GLU A 192 11.57 1.45 22.64
CA GLU A 192 12.12 1.48 24.01
C GLU A 192 11.04 1.59 25.09
N GLU A 193 9.98 2.36 24.85
CA GLU A 193 8.86 2.55 25.78
C GLU A 193 8.04 1.25 25.90
N SER A 194 7.79 0.56 24.78
CA SER A 194 7.12 -0.75 24.76
C SER A 194 7.96 -1.87 25.40
N ALA A 195 9.30 -1.78 25.35
CA ALA A 195 10.19 -2.72 26.03
C ALA A 195 10.30 -2.42 27.54
N GLY A 196 10.13 -1.16 27.94
CA GLY A 196 10.15 -0.72 29.34
C GLY A 196 8.94 -1.19 30.16
N ASP A 197 7.80 -1.45 29.52
CA ASP A 197 6.58 -1.96 30.18
C ASP A 197 6.62 -3.48 30.45
N LEU A 198 7.60 -4.22 29.89
CA LEU A 198 7.74 -5.67 30.09
C LEU A 198 8.73 -6.06 31.21
N THR A 199 9.39 -5.08 31.83
CA THR A 199 10.24 -5.31 33.00
C THR A 199 9.84 -4.36 34.11
N GLY A 200 8.94 -4.82 34.99
CA GLY A 200 8.64 -4.12 36.23
C GLY A 200 9.86 -4.10 37.12
N GLU A 201 10.65 -3.02 37.07
CA GLU A 201 11.60 -2.64 38.11
C GLU A 201 11.74 -1.10 38.16
N ASP A 202 11.71 -0.58 39.39
CA ASP A 202 11.66 0.82 39.79
C ASP A 202 12.57 1.77 38.99
N LYS A 203 11.97 2.79 38.35
CA LYS A 203 12.70 3.96 37.84
C LYS A 203 12.83 5.04 38.91
N LYS A 204 13.89 4.98 39.72
CA LYS A 204 14.46 6.17 40.36
C LYS A 204 15.58 6.74 39.50
N GLY A 205 15.31 7.93 38.94
CA GLY A 205 16.25 8.97 38.56
C GLY A 205 17.51 8.57 37.79
N VAL A 206 17.65 9.07 36.56
CA VAL A 206 18.90 9.63 36.02
C VAL A 206 18.56 10.33 34.70
N GLY A 207 18.75 11.65 34.69
CA GLY A 207 18.93 12.38 33.45
C GLY A 207 20.25 11.96 32.81
N GLY A 208 20.22 11.57 31.54
CA GLY A 208 21.39 11.07 30.84
C GLY A 208 21.25 11.28 29.35
N ILE A 209 21.88 12.35 28.85
CA ILE A 209 22.11 12.60 27.42
C ILE A 209 22.96 11.45 26.88
N CYS A 210 22.36 10.49 26.18
CA CYS A 210 23.08 9.37 25.59
C CYS A 210 23.67 9.77 24.23
N LYS A 211 25.01 9.76 24.19
CA LYS A 211 25.86 9.96 23.01
C LYS A 211 25.54 8.95 21.91
N VAL A 212 25.30 9.49 20.71
CA VAL A 212 25.11 8.76 19.46
C VAL A 212 26.43 8.12 19.01
N SER A 213 26.54 6.79 19.11
CA SER A 213 27.51 6.00 18.35
C SER A 213 26.81 5.36 17.16
N ARG A 214 27.25 5.77 15.96
CA ARG A 214 26.76 5.30 14.66
C ARG A 214 26.94 3.79 14.50
N LEU A 215 25.84 3.07 14.36
CA LEU A 215 25.82 1.75 13.71
C LEU A 215 24.85 1.80 12.52
N PRO A 216 25.22 1.24 11.36
CA PRO A 216 24.33 1.18 10.21
C PRO A 216 23.15 0.21 10.47
N PHE A 217 21.95 0.65 10.05
CA PHE A 217 20.61 0.10 10.31
C PHE A 217 20.46 -1.42 10.09
N ASN A 218 21.24 -2.03 9.19
CA ASN A 218 21.20 -3.47 8.92
C ASN A 218 21.71 -4.37 10.07
N ILE A 219 22.50 -3.82 10.99
CA ILE A 219 23.07 -4.61 12.10
C ILE A 219 22.07 -4.73 13.26
N ALA A 220 21.26 -3.69 13.51
CA ALA A 220 20.29 -3.66 14.61
C ALA A 220 19.16 -4.69 14.42
N MET A 221 18.68 -4.86 13.19
CA MET A 221 17.59 -5.80 12.88
C MET A 221 18.04 -7.26 12.88
N THR A 222 19.31 -7.52 12.54
CA THR A 222 19.90 -8.87 12.61
C THR A 222 20.09 -9.31 14.06
N LEU A 223 20.37 -8.39 14.99
CA LEU A 223 20.51 -8.71 16.42
C LEU A 223 19.16 -9.02 17.10
N LEU A 224 18.09 -8.32 16.72
CA LEU A 224 16.73 -8.57 17.22
C LEU A 224 16.13 -9.90 16.74
N ILE A 225 16.46 -10.35 15.53
CA ILE A 225 16.02 -11.67 15.03
C ILE A 225 16.85 -12.80 15.68
N ARG A 226 18.13 -12.56 15.97
CA ARG A 226 19.00 -13.58 16.57
C ARG A 226 18.76 -13.79 18.07
N SER A 227 18.21 -12.81 18.79
CA SER A 227 17.82 -12.99 20.20
C SER A 227 16.55 -13.83 20.40
N ARG A 228 15.71 -14.00 19.37
CA ARG A 228 14.52 -14.88 19.39
C ARG A 228 14.79 -16.32 18.97
N SER A 229 16.02 -16.67 18.58
CA SER A 229 16.39 -18.05 18.19
C SER A 229 17.18 -18.81 19.26
N VAL A 230 17.47 -18.20 20.40
CA VAL A 230 18.03 -18.87 21.58
C VAL A 230 17.27 -18.38 22.79
N GLY A 231 16.15 -19.06 23.07
CA GLY A 231 15.23 -18.83 24.17
C GLY A 231 14.14 -19.87 24.11
#